data_AF-A0A1M7HQ24-F1
#
_entry.id   AF-A0A1M7HQ24-F1
#
_cell.length_a   1.000
_cell.length_b   1.000
_cell.length_c   1.000
_cell.angle_alpha   90.00
_cell.angle_beta   90.00
_cell.angle_gamma   90.00
#
_symmetry.space_group_name_H-M   'P 1'
#
loop_
_entity.id
_entity.type
_entity.pdbx_description
1 polymer ?
#
loop_
_entity_poly.entity_id
_entity_poly.type
_entity_poly.pdbx_seq_one_letter_code
_entity_poly.pdbx_strand_id
1 'polypeptide(L)'
;MSNELGGKFMFQKVRKKIINKAIIKIIVCIAVIIGTLVYTDMAPIKLVKGPEKIDIDNVDLDKYEGKYIKAKVAYVYNSFLEEVTYKKNKFGSKSAGEVTARYYITDVNLSQYLALRADGDYLMNKFDVLMDNTQISIDKGTEPVAYSYRGSFVKLSKREYSELKSIMTQAGLSEDMYSDYIFKVNYVGKVDEAYAITGCGVIIFAVIFALLSIIRALSSRYTKDARKFAVNNGIPFEQLCMELDGAYETSNVWITTRYTAYIRGNKIRVLKNQDYIWAYYKETRTTKKGVTSVTRQIALADRNKKFTFITIASEDDARNILSIYAETQPQIVLGFNDDLQKLFMENFEQFLMLPYQKASSEEETAPSKEQVPEEQESEVRVPEEQAPEGYIPEEYVPEEYVPETYDTAGKTTDNN
;
A
#
# COMPACT_ATOMS: atom_id res chain seq x y z
N MET A 1 7.20 -40.60 -15.20
CA MET A 1 7.84 -39.37 -14.65
C MET A 1 6.79 -38.28 -14.38
N SER A 2 5.63 -38.63 -13.78
CA SER A 2 4.46 -37.74 -13.65
C SER A 2 3.83 -37.69 -12.25
N ASN A 3 4.49 -38.20 -11.20
CA ASN A 3 3.86 -38.34 -9.87
C ASN A 3 4.59 -37.53 -8.77
N GLU A 4 4.92 -36.26 -9.03
CA GLU A 4 5.62 -35.40 -8.06
C GLU A 4 5.09 -33.96 -7.97
N LEU A 5 3.90 -33.68 -8.51
CA LEU A 5 3.48 -32.31 -8.87
C LEU A 5 2.14 -31.82 -8.29
N GLY A 6 1.25 -32.66 -7.77
CA GLY A 6 -0.12 -32.25 -7.41
C GLY A 6 -0.20 -31.20 -6.29
N GLY A 7 0.58 -31.35 -5.24
CA GLY A 7 0.52 -30.50 -4.04
C GLY A 7 1.34 -29.27 -4.25
N LYS A 8 2.37 -29.38 -5.09
CA LYS A 8 3.07 -28.24 -5.66
C LYS A 8 2.09 -27.32 -6.39
N PHE A 9 1.03 -27.79 -7.05
CA PHE A 9 0.12 -26.90 -7.80
C PHE A 9 -0.72 -25.96 -6.93
N MET A 10 -1.35 -26.44 -5.85
CA MET A 10 -2.11 -25.59 -4.91
C MET A 10 -1.22 -24.50 -4.31
N PHE A 11 -0.08 -24.92 -3.73
CA PHE A 11 0.89 -24.01 -3.12
C PHE A 11 1.49 -23.05 -4.16
N GLN A 12 1.71 -23.50 -5.40
CA GLN A 12 2.15 -22.65 -6.51
C GLN A 12 1.10 -21.63 -6.93
N LYS A 13 -0.20 -21.98 -7.00
CA LYS A 13 -1.28 -21.02 -7.31
C LYS A 13 -1.29 -19.87 -6.31
N VAL A 14 -1.21 -20.19 -5.02
CA VAL A 14 -1.13 -19.17 -3.95
C VAL A 14 0.15 -18.36 -4.06
N ARG A 15 1.30 -19.01 -4.25
CA ARG A 15 2.60 -18.35 -4.40
C ARG A 15 2.60 -17.38 -5.58
N LYS A 16 2.10 -17.79 -6.75
CA LYS A 16 1.98 -16.95 -7.95
C LYS A 16 1.11 -15.71 -7.69
N LYS A 17 -0.03 -15.88 -7.02
CA LYS A 17 -0.91 -14.75 -6.64
C LYS A 17 -0.21 -13.76 -5.70
N ILE A 18 0.55 -14.25 -4.73
CA ILE A 18 1.31 -13.40 -3.81
C ILE A 18 2.44 -12.66 -4.54
N ILE A 19 3.20 -13.36 -5.40
CA ILE A 19 4.27 -12.76 -6.20
C ILE A 19 3.71 -11.68 -7.12
N ASN A 20 2.62 -11.94 -7.84
CA ASN A 20 2.01 -10.94 -8.74
C ASN A 20 1.60 -9.66 -7.97
N LYS A 21 1.01 -9.81 -6.78
CA LYS A 21 0.70 -8.65 -5.93
C LYS A 21 1.95 -7.90 -5.47
N ALA A 22 3.04 -8.59 -5.20
CA ALA A 22 4.31 -7.96 -4.81
C ALA A 22 4.98 -7.25 -6.00
N ILE A 23 4.92 -7.83 -7.21
CA ILE A 23 5.42 -7.21 -8.45
C ILE A 23 4.73 -5.86 -8.68
N ILE A 24 3.40 -5.80 -8.56
CA ILE A 24 2.65 -4.54 -8.70
C ILE A 24 3.15 -3.49 -7.70
N LYS A 25 3.36 -3.87 -6.43
CA LYS A 25 3.90 -2.96 -5.41
C LYS A 25 5.31 -2.47 -5.75
N ILE A 26 6.17 -3.35 -6.25
CA ILE A 26 7.53 -3.01 -6.66
C ILE A 26 7.52 -2.01 -7.81
N ILE A 27 6.67 -2.23 -8.82
CA ILE A 27 6.50 -1.30 -9.95
C ILE A 27 6.09 0.09 -9.45
N VAL A 28 5.14 0.16 -8.50
CA VAL A 28 4.73 1.44 -7.89
C VAL A 28 5.90 2.09 -7.16
N CYS A 29 6.71 1.34 -6.38
CA CYS A 29 7.89 1.89 -5.72
C CYS A 29 8.92 2.45 -6.70
N ILE A 30 9.18 1.73 -7.80
CA ILE A 30 10.10 2.19 -8.85
C ILE A 30 9.58 3.49 -9.48
N ALA A 31 8.29 3.56 -9.79
CA ALA A 31 7.67 4.77 -10.33
C ALA A 31 7.79 5.96 -9.36
N VAL A 32 7.60 5.74 -8.05
CA VAL A 32 7.80 6.76 -7.02
C VAL A 32 9.26 7.25 -7.01
N ILE A 33 10.23 6.33 -7.02
CA ILE A 33 11.66 6.69 -7.02
C ILE A 33 12.01 7.53 -8.26
N ILE A 34 11.60 7.08 -9.45
CA ILE A 34 11.84 7.80 -10.71
C ILE A 34 11.15 9.18 -10.67
N GLY A 35 9.89 9.22 -10.23
CA GLY A 35 9.12 10.46 -10.11
C GLY A 35 9.77 11.48 -9.18
N THR A 36 10.24 11.04 -8.00
CA THR A 36 10.98 11.90 -7.06
C THR A 36 12.27 12.43 -7.67
N LEU A 37 13.04 11.58 -8.34
CA LEU A 37 14.32 11.97 -8.96
C LEU A 37 14.13 12.97 -10.11
N VAL A 38 13.13 12.76 -10.97
CA VAL A 38 12.82 13.69 -12.08
C VAL A 38 12.30 15.02 -11.54
N TYR A 39 11.36 14.99 -10.58
CA TYR A 39 10.76 16.19 -10.02
C TYR A 39 11.78 17.10 -9.31
N THR A 40 12.79 16.49 -8.66
CA THR A 40 13.80 17.21 -7.88
C THR A 40 15.09 17.49 -8.66
N ASP A 41 15.14 17.25 -9.97
CA ASP A 41 16.37 17.41 -10.78
C ASP A 41 17.57 16.63 -10.21
N MET A 42 17.31 15.37 -9.83
CA MET A 42 18.30 14.47 -9.23
C MET A 42 18.91 14.98 -7.91
N ALA A 43 18.27 15.93 -7.22
CA ALA A 43 18.78 16.51 -5.98
C ALA A 43 19.14 15.48 -4.90
N PRO A 44 18.35 14.43 -4.63
CA PRO A 44 18.74 13.37 -3.68
C PRO A 44 20.09 12.73 -4.03
N ILE A 45 20.35 12.48 -5.31
CA ILE A 45 21.62 11.89 -5.77
C ILE A 45 22.76 12.89 -5.61
N LYS A 46 22.55 14.15 -5.99
CA LYS A 46 23.55 15.23 -5.85
C LYS A 46 23.91 15.44 -4.37
N LEU A 47 22.93 15.40 -3.48
CA LEU A 47 23.13 15.52 -2.03
C LEU A 47 23.97 14.36 -1.47
N VAL A 48 23.65 13.12 -1.85
CA VAL A 48 24.40 11.92 -1.40
C VAL A 48 25.84 11.92 -1.94
N LYS A 49 26.05 12.37 -3.19
CA LYS A 49 27.40 12.54 -3.75
C LYS A 49 28.23 13.61 -3.01
N GLY A 50 27.55 14.56 -2.36
CA GLY A 50 28.15 15.69 -1.69
C GLY A 50 28.53 16.82 -2.65
N PRO A 51 28.85 18.00 -2.09
CA PRO A 51 29.15 19.18 -2.90
C PRO A 51 30.56 19.12 -3.50
N GLU A 52 30.68 19.52 -4.76
CA GLU A 52 31.99 19.72 -5.40
C GLU A 52 32.62 21.01 -4.86
N LYS A 53 33.87 20.95 -4.38
CA LYS A 53 34.56 22.15 -3.89
C LYS A 53 35.04 22.97 -5.09
N ILE A 54 34.80 24.27 -5.05
CA ILE A 54 35.28 25.19 -6.07
C ILE A 54 36.08 26.33 -5.45
N ASP A 55 36.91 26.94 -6.28
CA ASP A 55 37.57 28.21 -6.00
C ASP A 55 36.80 29.31 -6.73
N ILE A 56 36.14 30.21 -5.99
CA ILE A 56 35.27 31.24 -6.60
C ILE A 56 36.08 32.31 -7.35
N ASP A 57 37.36 32.43 -7.03
CA ASP A 57 38.26 33.40 -7.66
C ASP A 57 38.74 32.92 -9.04
N ASN A 58 38.55 31.64 -9.36
CA ASN A 58 38.95 31.04 -10.62
C ASN A 58 38.02 29.87 -11.00
N VAL A 59 36.81 30.19 -11.45
CA VAL A 59 35.77 29.22 -11.81
C VAL A 59 35.15 29.50 -13.17
N ASP A 60 35.10 28.45 -13.99
CA ASP A 60 34.25 28.39 -15.18
C ASP A 60 32.80 28.11 -14.75
N LEU A 61 31.99 29.15 -14.62
CA LEU A 61 30.62 29.06 -14.11
C LEU A 61 29.70 28.19 -14.99
N ASP A 62 29.92 28.17 -16.31
CA ASP A 62 29.14 27.33 -17.23
C ASP A 62 29.35 25.84 -16.94
N LYS A 63 30.58 25.44 -16.60
CA LYS A 63 30.90 24.05 -16.19
C LYS A 63 30.23 23.63 -14.89
N TYR A 64 29.79 24.58 -14.06
CA TYR A 64 29.17 24.33 -12.77
C TYR A 64 27.67 24.63 -12.71
N GLU A 65 27.05 24.98 -13.84
CA GLU A 65 25.60 25.16 -13.95
C GLU A 65 24.84 23.90 -13.45
N GLY A 66 23.92 24.11 -12.50
CA GLY A 66 23.06 23.07 -11.92
C GLY A 66 23.76 22.09 -10.98
N LYS A 67 25.07 22.25 -10.73
CA LYS A 67 25.83 21.39 -9.80
C LYS A 67 25.62 21.80 -8.34
N TYR A 68 25.77 20.84 -7.44
CA TYR A 68 25.83 21.10 -6.00
C TYR A 68 27.29 21.31 -5.61
N ILE A 69 27.60 22.49 -5.09
CA ILE A 69 28.97 22.95 -4.87
C ILE A 69 29.16 23.48 -3.44
N LYS A 70 30.43 23.62 -3.07
CA LYS A 70 30.86 24.29 -1.85
C LYS A 70 31.85 25.39 -2.23
N ALA A 71 31.46 26.63 -2.00
CA ALA A 71 32.27 27.82 -2.26
C ALA A 71 32.65 28.52 -0.94
N LYS A 72 33.70 29.34 -0.98
CA LYS A 72 34.00 30.31 0.08
C LYS A 72 33.50 31.68 -0.39
N VAL A 73 32.85 32.41 0.51
CA VAL A 73 32.39 33.77 0.27
C VAL A 73 33.05 34.65 1.32
N ALA A 74 33.81 35.64 0.85
CA ALA A 74 34.52 36.60 1.70
C ALA A 74 33.86 37.98 1.63
N TYR A 75 33.53 38.45 0.43
CA TYR A 75 32.98 39.77 0.19
C TYR A 75 31.49 39.72 -0.12
N VAL A 76 30.73 40.60 0.52
CA VAL A 76 29.33 40.86 0.20
C VAL A 76 29.17 42.37 0.12
N TYR A 77 28.90 42.90 -1.07
CA TYR A 77 28.97 44.34 -1.30
C TYR A 77 27.65 45.05 -1.05
N ASN A 78 26.55 44.45 -1.48
CA ASN A 78 25.22 45.03 -1.33
C ASN A 78 24.13 43.95 -1.47
N SER A 79 22.90 44.32 -1.14
CA SER A 79 21.69 43.59 -1.52
C SER A 79 20.92 44.32 -2.61
N PHE A 80 20.21 43.59 -3.47
CA PHE A 80 19.59 44.17 -4.66
C PHE A 80 18.14 43.73 -4.94
N LEU A 81 17.67 42.65 -4.31
CA LEU A 81 16.31 42.14 -4.50
C LEU A 81 15.84 41.38 -3.26
N GLU A 82 14.54 41.48 -2.95
CA GLU A 82 13.87 40.74 -1.89
C GLU A 82 12.64 39.98 -2.43
N GLU A 83 12.43 38.77 -1.94
CA GLU A 83 11.21 37.99 -2.15
C GLU A 83 10.28 38.15 -0.94
N VAL A 84 9.09 38.69 -1.17
CA VAL A 84 8.10 38.94 -0.12
C VAL A 84 6.89 38.05 -0.33
N THR A 85 6.49 37.32 0.72
CA THR A 85 5.24 36.53 0.72
C THR A 85 4.17 37.21 1.56
N TYR A 86 2.90 36.95 1.23
CA TYR A 86 1.74 37.43 1.99
C TYR A 86 0.69 36.34 2.10
N LYS A 87 0.02 36.25 3.24
CA LYS A 87 -1.13 35.38 3.44
C LYS A 87 -2.38 36.12 2.99
N LYS A 88 -3.18 35.50 2.12
CA LYS A 88 -4.47 36.04 1.69
C LYS A 88 -5.56 35.43 2.56
N ASN A 89 -6.27 36.26 3.31
CA ASN A 89 -7.35 35.81 4.16
C ASN A 89 -8.61 35.50 3.32
N LYS A 90 -9.54 34.73 3.90
CA LYS A 90 -10.77 34.27 3.24
C LYS A 90 -11.64 35.40 2.66
N PHE A 91 -11.46 36.64 3.15
CA PHE A 91 -12.18 37.85 2.73
C PHE A 91 -11.37 38.76 1.80
N GLY A 92 -10.23 38.29 1.27
CA GLY A 92 -9.44 39.00 0.26
C GLY A 92 -8.39 39.98 0.79
N SER A 93 -8.38 40.28 2.10
CA SER A 93 -7.32 41.08 2.74
C SER A 93 -5.98 40.32 2.76
N LYS A 94 -4.88 41.06 2.59
CA LYS A 94 -3.51 40.53 2.63
C LYS A 94 -2.90 40.81 4.02
N SER A 95 -2.12 39.88 4.55
CA SER A 95 -1.26 40.12 5.71
C SER A 95 -0.18 41.15 5.39
N ALA A 96 0.51 41.64 6.43
CA ALA A 96 1.82 42.26 6.24
C ALA A 96 2.73 41.30 5.46
N GLY A 97 3.53 41.85 4.55
CA GLY A 97 4.48 41.08 3.76
C GLY A 97 5.64 40.61 4.63
N GLU A 98 6.05 39.36 4.44
CA GLU A 98 7.21 38.77 5.11
C GLU A 98 8.30 38.54 4.06
N VAL A 99 9.49 39.10 4.30
CA VAL A 99 10.66 38.87 3.45
C VAL A 99 11.13 37.44 3.70
N THR A 100 11.13 36.63 2.64
CA THR A 100 11.45 35.20 2.70
C THR A 100 12.80 34.86 2.09
N ALA A 101 13.32 35.72 1.22
CA ALA A 101 14.67 35.62 0.68
C ALA A 101 15.21 36.99 0.32
N ARG A 102 16.54 37.14 0.40
CA ARG A 102 17.28 38.32 -0.07
C ARG A 102 18.39 37.93 -1.01
N TYR A 103 18.62 38.78 -2.00
CA TYR A 103 19.65 38.63 -3.03
C TYR A 103 20.79 39.62 -2.78
N TYR A 104 22.01 39.10 -2.76
CA TYR A 104 23.23 39.84 -2.48
C TYR A 104 24.21 39.80 -3.64
N ILE A 105 25.19 40.70 -3.62
CA ILE A 105 26.25 40.81 -4.63
C ILE A 105 27.58 40.42 -3.98
N THR A 106 28.28 39.46 -4.57
CA THR A 106 29.63 39.01 -4.19
C THR A 106 30.54 39.05 -5.42
N ASP A 107 31.84 38.85 -5.22
CA ASP A 107 32.84 38.74 -6.28
C ASP A 107 32.99 37.30 -6.79
N VAL A 108 33.40 37.17 -8.05
CA VAL A 108 33.77 35.92 -8.70
C VAL A 108 34.83 36.23 -9.78
N ASN A 109 35.73 35.29 -10.05
CA ASN A 109 36.74 35.42 -11.11
C ASN A 109 37.58 36.71 -11.03
N LEU A 110 37.81 37.24 -9.83
CA LEU A 110 38.58 38.47 -9.51
C LEU A 110 38.06 39.79 -10.12
N SER A 111 37.23 39.75 -11.15
CA SER A 111 36.77 40.94 -11.89
C SER A 111 35.28 40.91 -12.25
N GLN A 112 34.55 39.89 -11.81
CA GLN A 112 33.12 39.75 -12.05
C GLN A 112 32.35 39.75 -10.73
N TYR A 113 31.05 40.03 -10.84
CA TYR A 113 30.13 40.03 -9.73
C TYR A 113 29.08 38.95 -9.91
N LEU A 114 28.87 38.19 -8.84
CA LEU A 114 27.95 37.08 -8.76
C LEU A 114 26.80 37.41 -7.82
N ALA A 115 25.59 37.00 -8.19
CA ALA A 115 24.45 37.08 -7.28
C ALA A 115 24.49 35.91 -6.27
N LEU A 116 24.10 36.18 -5.03
CA LEU A 116 23.85 35.19 -3.99
C LEU A 116 22.39 35.25 -3.56
N ARG A 117 21.72 34.10 -3.42
CA ARG A 117 20.37 34.04 -2.81
C ARG A 117 20.43 33.38 -1.45
N ALA A 118 19.86 34.05 -0.46
CA ALA A 118 19.75 33.57 0.91
C ALA A 118 18.28 33.51 1.33
N ASP A 119 17.83 32.32 1.70
CA ASP A 119 16.44 32.07 2.11
C ASP A 119 16.34 32.05 3.64
N GLY A 120 15.32 32.74 4.17
CA GLY A 120 15.00 32.79 5.60
C GLY A 120 15.93 33.65 6.45
N ASP A 121 15.40 34.12 7.59
CA ASP A 121 16.04 35.11 8.46
C ASP A 121 17.45 34.73 8.89
N TYR A 122 17.69 33.45 9.15
CA TYR A 122 19.00 32.98 9.60
C TYR A 122 20.10 33.23 8.56
N LEU A 123 19.85 32.92 7.29
CA LEU A 123 20.84 33.15 6.24
C LEU A 123 20.89 34.62 5.87
N MET A 124 19.76 35.32 5.77
CA MET A 124 19.73 36.75 5.48
C MET A 124 20.55 37.54 6.52
N ASN A 125 20.30 37.33 7.82
CA ASN A 125 21.07 37.99 8.88
C ASN A 125 22.57 37.67 8.81
N LYS A 126 22.96 36.45 8.40
CA LYS A 126 24.37 36.11 8.21
C LYS A 126 25.01 36.89 7.06
N PHE A 127 24.31 37.04 5.95
CA PHE A 127 24.82 37.78 4.80
C PHE A 127 24.82 39.30 5.05
N ASP A 128 23.86 39.81 5.83
CA ASP A 128 23.87 41.21 6.29
C ASP A 128 25.12 41.49 7.15
N VAL A 129 25.45 40.58 8.10
CA VAL A 129 26.68 40.71 8.90
C VAL A 129 27.94 40.61 8.03
N LEU A 130 27.96 39.76 7.00
CA LEU A 130 29.08 39.69 6.06
C LEU A 130 29.21 40.98 5.23
N MET A 131 28.10 41.61 4.89
CA MET A 131 28.08 42.89 4.18
C MET A 131 28.67 44.00 5.05
N ASP A 132 28.29 44.09 6.32
CA ASP A 132 28.87 45.03 7.28
C ASP A 132 30.39 44.79 7.46
N ASN A 133 30.79 43.52 7.59
CA ASN A 133 32.20 43.16 7.72
C ASN A 133 33.01 43.49 6.46
N THR A 134 32.39 43.38 5.28
CA THR A 134 33.01 43.77 4.01
C THR A 134 33.30 45.27 4.00
N GLN A 135 32.33 46.10 4.38
CA GLN A 135 32.51 47.54 4.46
C GLN A 135 33.62 47.92 5.45
N ILE A 136 33.61 47.33 6.65
CA ILE A 136 34.65 47.57 7.67
C ILE A 136 36.05 47.18 7.15
N SER A 137 36.14 46.10 6.40
CA SER A 137 37.40 45.59 5.85
C SER A 137 37.95 46.53 4.78
N ILE A 138 37.09 47.05 3.91
CA ILE A 138 37.42 48.06 2.90
C ILE A 138 37.92 49.35 3.60
N ASP A 139 37.20 49.83 4.61
CA ASP A 139 37.54 51.07 5.33
C ASP A 139 38.90 50.97 6.05
N LYS A 140 39.27 49.76 6.50
CA LYS A 140 40.52 49.48 7.22
C LYS A 140 41.67 48.99 6.33
N GLY A 141 41.42 48.71 5.06
CA GLY A 141 42.39 48.09 4.16
C GLY A 141 42.81 46.67 4.60
N THR A 142 41.89 45.90 5.17
CA THR A 142 42.10 44.51 5.59
C THR A 142 41.23 43.55 4.75
N GLU A 143 41.51 42.25 4.80
CA GLU A 143 40.67 41.24 4.17
C GLU A 143 39.58 40.71 5.13
N PRO A 144 38.32 40.55 4.68
CA PRO A 144 37.26 39.95 5.48
C PRO A 144 37.47 38.45 5.66
N VAL A 145 36.89 37.90 6.73
CA VAL A 145 36.94 36.46 7.01
C VAL A 145 36.02 35.71 6.05
N ALA A 146 36.58 34.80 5.25
CA ALA A 146 35.82 33.96 4.33
C ALA A 146 35.08 32.82 5.05
N TYR A 147 33.79 32.63 4.73
CA TYR A 147 32.98 31.52 5.22
C TYR A 147 32.58 30.59 4.08
N SER A 148 32.41 29.31 4.38
CA SER A 148 32.08 28.32 3.36
C SER A 148 30.60 27.98 3.36
N TYR A 149 30.00 28.07 2.18
CA TYR A 149 28.59 27.82 1.93
C TYR A 149 28.43 26.71 0.90
N ARG A 150 27.31 25.99 1.01
CA ARG A 150 26.90 24.96 0.04
C ARG A 150 25.68 25.45 -0.70
N GLY A 151 25.54 25.04 -1.96
CA GLY A 151 24.43 25.49 -2.78
C GLY A 151 24.58 25.06 -4.23
N SER A 152 23.79 25.67 -5.09
CA SER A 152 23.85 25.43 -6.53
C SER A 152 23.95 26.71 -7.33
N PHE A 153 24.78 26.69 -8.37
CA PHE A 153 24.75 27.72 -9.40
C PHE A 153 23.61 27.44 -10.37
N VAL A 154 22.79 28.43 -10.62
CA VAL A 154 21.75 28.40 -11.66
C VAL A 154 21.75 29.74 -12.37
N LYS A 155 21.26 29.78 -13.61
CA LYS A 155 21.11 31.07 -14.31
C LYS A 155 20.10 31.96 -13.60
N LEU A 156 20.42 33.25 -13.56
CA LEU A 156 19.50 34.29 -13.13
C LEU A 156 18.24 34.26 -14.01
N SER A 157 17.08 34.46 -13.41
CA SER A 157 15.88 34.75 -14.17
C SER A 157 16.00 36.13 -14.84
N LYS A 158 15.20 36.37 -15.89
CA LYS A 158 15.17 37.68 -16.57
C LYS A 158 14.93 38.84 -15.59
N ARG A 159 14.10 38.62 -14.58
CA ARG A 159 13.80 39.63 -13.55
C ARG A 159 15.02 39.84 -12.65
N GLU A 160 15.60 38.77 -12.12
CA GLU A 160 16.77 38.86 -11.23
C GLU A 160 17.95 39.56 -11.91
N TYR A 161 18.23 39.20 -13.18
CA TYR A 161 19.28 39.85 -13.97
C TYR A 161 18.98 41.34 -14.22
N SER A 162 17.73 41.70 -14.52
CA SER A 162 17.35 43.10 -14.74
C SER A 162 17.55 43.97 -13.49
N GLU A 163 17.23 43.45 -12.31
CA GLU A 163 17.41 44.17 -11.04
C GLU A 163 18.90 44.32 -10.69
N LEU A 164 19.68 43.25 -10.87
CA LEU A 164 21.14 43.29 -10.71
C LEU A 164 21.75 44.34 -11.64
N LYS A 165 21.41 44.28 -12.94
CA LYS A 165 21.88 45.23 -13.94
C LYS A 165 21.55 46.67 -13.57
N SER A 166 20.34 46.93 -13.08
CA SER A 166 19.90 48.27 -12.67
C SER A 166 20.80 48.84 -11.57
N ILE A 167 21.04 48.08 -10.50
CA ILE A 167 21.84 48.52 -9.36
C ILE A 167 23.32 48.67 -9.72
N MET A 168 23.86 47.73 -10.49
CA MET A 168 25.27 47.78 -10.88
C MET A 168 25.57 48.92 -11.87
N THR A 169 24.65 49.20 -12.80
CA THR A 169 24.78 50.34 -13.72
C THR A 169 24.71 51.67 -12.97
N GLN A 170 23.84 51.78 -11.95
CA GLN A 170 23.78 52.97 -11.09
C GLN A 170 25.09 53.16 -10.29
N ALA A 171 25.77 52.07 -9.94
CA ALA A 171 27.09 52.11 -9.32
C ALA A 171 28.24 52.42 -10.31
N GLY A 172 27.95 52.58 -11.60
CA GLY A 172 28.94 52.93 -12.64
C GLY A 172 29.75 51.74 -13.17
N LEU A 173 29.28 50.51 -12.95
CA LEU A 173 29.94 49.30 -13.42
C LEU A 173 29.53 48.95 -14.86
N SER A 174 30.39 48.25 -15.60
CA SER A 174 30.13 47.78 -16.95
C SER A 174 29.50 46.39 -16.96
N GLU A 175 28.66 46.13 -17.97
CA GLU A 175 27.83 44.91 -18.04
C GLU A 175 28.62 43.62 -18.21
N ASP A 176 29.83 43.67 -18.75
CA ASP A 176 30.74 42.52 -18.86
C ASP A 176 31.28 42.02 -17.50
N MET A 177 31.12 42.83 -16.44
CA MET A 177 31.44 42.42 -15.08
C MET A 177 30.30 41.68 -14.38
N TYR A 178 29.11 41.54 -15.00
CA TYR A 178 27.96 40.90 -14.35
C TYR A 178 27.92 39.41 -14.70
N SER A 179 27.82 38.53 -13.71
CA SER A 179 27.56 37.12 -13.95
C SER A 179 26.11 36.87 -14.33
N ASP A 180 25.88 35.99 -15.30
CA ASP A 180 24.55 35.45 -15.62
C ASP A 180 24.04 34.44 -14.58
N TYR A 181 24.86 34.10 -13.59
CA TYR A 181 24.58 33.06 -12.61
C TYR A 181 24.26 33.62 -11.23
N ILE A 182 23.52 32.82 -10.47
CA ILE A 182 23.25 33.02 -9.05
C ILE A 182 23.64 31.78 -8.27
N PHE A 183 24.32 31.99 -7.14
CA PHE A 183 24.57 30.94 -6.17
C PHE A 183 23.42 30.90 -5.16
N LYS A 184 22.58 29.86 -5.25
CA LYS A 184 21.48 29.63 -4.31
C LYS A 184 22.00 28.83 -3.12
N VAL A 185 22.16 29.50 -1.99
CA VAL A 185 22.70 28.91 -0.76
C VAL A 185 21.67 27.94 -0.18
N ASN A 186 22.14 26.78 0.29
CA ASN A 186 21.32 25.64 0.76
C ASN A 186 20.40 25.05 -0.30
N TYR A 187 20.70 25.21 -1.60
CA TYR A 187 20.00 24.51 -2.67
C TYR A 187 20.82 23.35 -3.23
N VAL A 188 20.13 22.30 -3.65
CA VAL A 188 20.68 21.16 -4.37
C VAL A 188 19.96 21.06 -5.71
N GLY A 189 20.58 21.59 -6.76
CA GLY A 189 19.90 21.77 -8.05
C GLY A 189 18.79 22.80 -7.93
N LYS A 190 17.55 22.40 -8.21
CA LYS A 190 16.38 23.30 -8.24
C LYS A 190 15.61 23.39 -6.93
N VAL A 191 15.92 22.54 -5.95
CA VAL A 191 15.20 22.45 -4.67
C VAL A 191 16.11 22.81 -3.51
N ASP A 192 15.51 23.31 -2.44
CA ASP A 192 16.21 23.51 -1.17
C ASP A 192 16.70 22.15 -0.59
N GLU A 193 17.77 22.20 0.19
CA GLU A 193 18.45 21.05 0.77
C GLU A 193 17.54 20.22 1.67
N ALA A 194 16.60 20.83 2.41
CA ALA A 194 15.63 20.09 3.22
C ALA A 194 14.65 19.27 2.36
N TYR A 195 14.25 19.80 1.20
CA TYR A 195 13.45 19.04 0.24
C TYR A 195 14.26 17.91 -0.41
N ALA A 196 15.55 18.13 -0.69
CA ALA A 196 16.44 17.06 -1.18
C ALA A 196 16.61 15.93 -0.14
N ILE A 197 16.74 16.27 1.16
CA ILE A 197 16.77 15.31 2.28
C ILE A 197 15.45 14.55 2.36
N THR A 198 14.33 15.24 2.27
CA THR A 198 12.99 14.62 2.27
C THR A 198 12.86 13.64 1.10
N GLY A 199 13.35 14.01 -0.08
CA GLY A 199 13.41 13.13 -1.25
C GLY A 199 14.24 11.86 -1.01
N CYS A 200 15.37 11.97 -0.30
CA CYS A 200 16.14 10.80 0.13
C CYS A 200 15.30 9.88 1.03
N GLY A 201 14.57 10.45 2.00
CA GLY A 201 13.68 9.70 2.89
C GLY A 201 12.60 8.93 2.13
N VAL A 202 11.97 9.57 1.14
CA VAL A 202 10.96 8.93 0.27
C VAL A 202 11.56 7.76 -0.51
N ILE A 203 12.75 7.95 -1.10
CA ILE A 203 13.45 6.89 -1.86
C ILE A 203 13.81 5.72 -0.93
N ILE A 204 14.40 5.98 0.23
CA ILE A 204 14.76 4.95 1.22
C ILE A 204 13.51 4.16 1.64
N PHE A 205 12.42 4.86 1.95
CA PHE A 205 11.15 4.22 2.31
C PHE A 205 10.62 3.33 1.19
N ALA A 206 10.63 3.82 -0.06
CA ALA A 206 10.18 3.05 -1.22
C ALA A 206 11.04 1.78 -1.43
N VAL A 207 12.37 1.89 -1.28
CA VAL A 207 13.29 0.74 -1.37
C VAL A 207 13.02 -0.27 -0.26
N ILE A 208 12.90 0.17 1.00
CA ILE A 208 12.58 -0.71 2.14
C ILE A 208 11.24 -1.40 1.93
N PHE A 209 10.22 -0.68 1.49
CA PHE A 209 8.90 -1.26 1.24
C PHE A 209 8.91 -2.29 0.10
N ALA A 210 9.67 -2.04 -0.97
CA ALA A 210 9.88 -3.00 -2.05
C ALA A 210 10.59 -4.27 -1.53
N LEU A 211 11.67 -4.12 -0.76
CA LEU A 211 12.39 -5.24 -0.14
C LEU A 211 11.49 -6.06 0.79
N LEU A 212 10.72 -5.39 1.66
CA LEU A 212 9.76 -6.05 2.54
C LEU A 212 8.66 -6.79 1.76
N SER A 213 8.25 -6.25 0.62
CA SER A 213 7.27 -6.90 -0.26
C SER A 213 7.84 -8.17 -0.90
N ILE A 214 9.11 -8.13 -1.34
CA ILE A 214 9.84 -9.31 -1.84
C ILE A 214 9.99 -10.36 -0.75
N ILE A 215 10.47 -9.98 0.43
CA ILE A 215 10.65 -10.90 1.58
C ILE A 215 9.33 -11.57 1.92
N ARG A 216 8.23 -10.81 2.01
CA ARG A 216 6.90 -11.37 2.28
C ARG A 216 6.45 -12.32 1.17
N ALA A 217 6.71 -12.00 -0.09
CA ALA A 217 6.31 -12.82 -1.23
C ALA A 217 7.10 -14.12 -1.36
N LEU A 218 8.39 -14.09 -1.05
CA LEU A 218 9.26 -15.26 -1.06
C LEU A 218 9.11 -16.10 0.21
N SER A 219 8.63 -15.52 1.31
CA SER A 219 8.43 -16.25 2.54
C SER A 219 7.38 -17.36 2.37
N SER A 220 7.64 -18.53 2.95
CA SER A 220 6.72 -19.67 2.98
C SER A 220 5.51 -19.47 3.92
N ARG A 221 5.27 -18.23 4.38
CA ARG A 221 4.21 -17.88 5.35
C ARG A 221 2.82 -18.29 4.88
N TYR A 222 2.58 -18.40 3.58
CA TYR A 222 1.31 -18.86 3.02
C TYR A 222 0.98 -20.33 3.39
N THR A 223 2.00 -21.15 3.68
CA THR A 223 1.88 -22.54 4.12
C THR A 223 1.79 -22.71 5.63
N LYS A 224 2.02 -21.65 6.42
CA LYS A 224 2.17 -21.73 7.88
C LYS A 224 0.95 -22.38 8.56
N ASP A 225 -0.24 -21.99 8.13
CA ASP A 225 -1.49 -22.50 8.72
C ASP A 225 -1.73 -23.97 8.35
N ALA A 226 -1.41 -24.38 7.11
CA ALA A 226 -1.48 -25.78 6.68
C ALA A 226 -0.46 -26.67 7.41
N ARG A 227 0.78 -26.19 7.60
CA ARG A 227 1.78 -26.91 8.44
C ARG A 227 1.32 -27.05 9.88
N LYS A 228 0.77 -25.96 10.45
CA LYS A 228 0.22 -26.01 11.82
C LYS A 228 -0.92 -27.02 11.92
N PHE A 229 -1.79 -27.07 10.92
CA PHE A 229 -2.84 -28.08 10.84
C PHE A 229 -2.25 -29.50 10.80
N ALA A 230 -1.23 -29.77 9.99
CA ALA A 230 -0.59 -31.08 9.92
C ALA A 230 -0.02 -31.51 11.28
N VAL A 231 0.76 -30.64 11.93
CA VAL A 231 1.33 -30.87 13.27
C VAL A 231 0.25 -31.14 14.31
N ASN A 232 -0.80 -30.30 14.36
CA ASN A 232 -1.89 -30.44 15.32
C ASN A 232 -2.69 -31.74 15.15
N ASN A 233 -2.62 -32.36 13.97
CA ASN A 233 -3.35 -33.58 13.63
C ASN A 233 -2.43 -34.80 13.51
N GLY A 234 -1.17 -34.69 13.94
CA GLY A 234 -0.24 -35.81 13.99
C GLY A 234 0.14 -36.38 12.63
N ILE A 235 0.00 -35.62 11.54
CA ILE A 235 0.35 -36.07 10.19
C ILE A 235 1.59 -35.31 9.68
N PRO A 236 2.51 -35.98 8.96
CA PRO A 236 3.57 -35.31 8.20
C PRO A 236 2.97 -34.31 7.20
N PHE A 237 3.62 -33.15 7.04
CA PHE A 237 3.12 -32.13 6.11
C PHE A 237 3.16 -32.62 4.66
N GLU A 238 4.14 -33.44 4.31
CA GLU A 238 4.28 -34.08 3.00
C GLU A 238 3.13 -35.02 2.71
N GLN A 239 2.66 -35.77 3.72
CA GLN A 239 1.49 -36.64 3.59
C GLN A 239 0.21 -35.83 3.36
N LEU A 240 0.04 -34.73 4.11
CA LEU A 240 -1.07 -33.80 3.87
C LEU A 240 -1.03 -33.22 2.45
N CYS A 241 0.16 -32.87 1.96
CA CYS A 241 0.32 -32.40 0.58
C CYS A 241 -0.14 -33.49 -0.38
N MET A 242 0.45 -34.69 -0.32
CA MET A 242 0.14 -35.82 -1.20
C MET A 242 -1.36 -36.16 -1.24
N GLU A 243 -2.07 -36.03 -0.13
CA GLU A 243 -3.52 -36.25 -0.11
C GLU A 243 -4.28 -35.15 -0.86
N LEU A 244 -3.86 -33.89 -0.69
CA LEU A 244 -4.42 -32.75 -1.42
C LEU A 244 -4.04 -32.75 -2.91
N ASP A 245 -2.98 -33.45 -3.33
CA ASP A 245 -2.64 -33.68 -4.74
C ASP A 245 -3.78 -34.38 -5.51
N GLY A 246 -4.44 -35.34 -4.86
CA GLY A 246 -5.52 -36.14 -5.44
C GLY A 246 -6.91 -35.56 -5.20
N ALA A 247 -7.00 -34.34 -4.69
CA ALA A 247 -8.27 -33.71 -4.33
C ALA A 247 -9.09 -33.32 -5.55
N TYR A 248 -10.42 -33.34 -5.41
CA TYR A 248 -11.31 -32.62 -6.30
C TYR A 248 -11.05 -31.12 -6.16
N GLU A 249 -10.59 -30.49 -7.25
CA GLU A 249 -10.29 -29.07 -7.28
C GLU A 249 -11.44 -28.29 -7.92
N THR A 250 -11.93 -27.27 -7.21
CA THR A 250 -12.87 -26.29 -7.77
C THR A 250 -12.43 -24.90 -7.33
N SER A 251 -12.04 -24.07 -8.30
CA SER A 251 -11.63 -22.67 -8.10
C SER A 251 -10.43 -22.50 -7.15
N ASN A 252 -10.68 -22.32 -5.86
CA ASN A 252 -9.67 -22.16 -4.81
C ASN A 252 -9.94 -23.07 -3.60
N VAL A 253 -10.59 -24.21 -3.85
CA VAL A 253 -10.98 -25.23 -2.87
C VAL A 253 -10.53 -26.60 -3.38
N TRP A 254 -9.94 -27.40 -2.49
CA TRP A 254 -9.46 -28.75 -2.72
C TRP A 254 -10.14 -29.66 -1.72
N ILE A 255 -10.93 -30.61 -2.21
CA ILE A 255 -11.75 -31.50 -1.38
C ILE A 255 -11.27 -32.92 -1.56
N THR A 256 -10.95 -33.57 -0.45
CA THR A 256 -10.63 -35.00 -0.35
C THR A 256 -11.67 -35.64 0.55
N THR A 257 -11.63 -36.96 0.71
CA THR A 257 -12.53 -37.64 1.67
C THR A 257 -12.32 -37.16 3.11
N ARG A 258 -11.09 -36.81 3.52
CA ARG A 258 -10.80 -36.43 4.91
C ARG A 258 -10.72 -34.92 5.13
N TYR A 259 -10.24 -34.18 4.15
CA TYR A 259 -9.89 -32.78 4.29
C TYR A 259 -10.47 -31.89 3.20
N THR A 260 -10.80 -30.66 3.61
CA THR A 260 -11.09 -29.55 2.70
C THR A 260 -10.05 -28.47 2.91
N ALA A 261 -9.29 -28.16 1.87
CA ALA A 261 -8.34 -27.05 1.88
C ALA A 261 -8.84 -25.90 1.00
N TYR A 262 -8.61 -24.66 1.43
CA TYR A 262 -9.05 -23.48 0.67
C TYR A 262 -8.16 -22.26 0.90
N ILE A 263 -8.22 -21.30 -0.02
CA ILE A 263 -7.46 -20.05 0.07
C ILE A 263 -8.26 -19.00 0.83
N ARG A 264 -7.69 -18.51 1.94
CA ARG A 264 -8.19 -17.33 2.68
C ARG A 264 -7.15 -16.21 2.65
N GLY A 265 -7.41 -15.19 1.84
CA GLY A 265 -6.47 -14.09 1.60
C GLY A 265 -5.20 -14.57 0.89
N ASN A 266 -4.09 -14.62 1.62
CA ASN A 266 -2.78 -15.10 1.14
C ASN A 266 -2.33 -16.37 1.89
N LYS A 267 -3.25 -17.10 2.52
CA LYS A 267 -2.95 -18.29 3.31
C LYS A 267 -3.82 -19.46 2.88
N ILE A 268 -3.30 -20.65 3.12
CA ILE A 268 -4.02 -21.90 2.93
C ILE A 268 -4.55 -22.36 4.27
N ARG A 269 -5.85 -22.64 4.32
CA ARG A 269 -6.53 -23.25 5.45
C ARG A 269 -6.92 -24.66 5.09
N VAL A 270 -6.86 -25.55 6.07
CA VAL A 270 -7.24 -26.95 5.93
C VAL A 270 -8.19 -27.27 7.07
N LEU A 271 -9.26 -27.97 6.73
CA LEU A 271 -10.35 -28.39 7.59
C LEU A 271 -10.44 -29.91 7.56
N LYS A 272 -10.89 -30.55 8.64
CA LYS A 272 -11.31 -31.95 8.61
C LYS A 272 -12.79 -32.02 8.26
N ASN A 273 -13.15 -32.81 7.26
CA ASN A 273 -14.54 -32.90 6.83
C ASN A 273 -15.43 -33.58 7.89
N GLN A 274 -14.89 -34.54 8.62
CA GLN A 274 -15.60 -35.26 9.70
C GLN A 274 -16.08 -34.33 10.85
N ASP A 275 -15.47 -33.15 11.01
CA ASP A 275 -15.80 -32.22 12.09
C ASP A 275 -17.08 -31.42 11.76
N TYR A 276 -17.50 -31.40 10.50
CA TYR A 276 -18.64 -30.64 10.01
C TYR A 276 -19.86 -31.54 9.78
N ILE A 277 -21.05 -30.96 9.98
CA ILE A 277 -22.34 -31.65 9.93
C ILE A 277 -23.38 -30.94 9.06
N TRP A 278 -23.13 -29.68 8.69
CA TRP A 278 -24.02 -28.92 7.83
C TRP A 278 -23.22 -28.09 6.83
N ALA A 279 -23.61 -28.11 5.57
CA ALA A 279 -23.01 -27.29 4.53
C ALA A 279 -24.07 -26.69 3.60
N TYR A 280 -23.95 -25.40 3.30
CA TYR A 280 -24.84 -24.72 2.36
C TYR A 280 -24.21 -23.51 1.70
N TYR A 281 -24.80 -23.10 0.57
CA TYR A 281 -24.43 -21.88 -0.12
C TYR A 281 -25.04 -20.66 0.58
N LYS A 282 -24.22 -19.63 0.82
CA LYS A 282 -24.62 -18.36 1.41
C LYS A 282 -24.17 -17.21 0.53
N GLU A 283 -25.11 -16.36 0.15
CA GLU A 283 -24.83 -15.06 -0.47
C GLU A 283 -25.01 -13.95 0.58
N THR A 284 -24.12 -12.96 0.59
CA THR A 284 -24.24 -11.79 1.45
C THR A 284 -24.02 -10.54 0.62
N ARG A 285 -25.01 -9.64 0.63
CA ARG A 285 -24.96 -8.36 -0.08
C ARG A 285 -24.64 -7.25 0.92
N THR A 286 -23.66 -6.43 0.61
CA THR A 286 -23.26 -5.31 1.47
C THR A 286 -23.16 -4.05 0.64
N THR A 287 -23.97 -3.05 0.98
CA THR A 287 -23.98 -1.74 0.35
C THR A 287 -23.25 -0.74 1.23
N LYS A 288 -22.18 -0.13 0.72
CA LYS A 288 -21.47 0.96 1.41
C LYS A 288 -21.23 2.11 0.44
N LYS A 289 -21.63 3.32 0.85
CA LYS A 289 -21.50 4.55 0.05
C LYS A 289 -22.03 4.39 -1.40
N GLY A 290 -23.20 3.77 -1.54
CA GLY A 290 -23.85 3.55 -2.84
C GLY A 290 -23.26 2.43 -3.71
N VAL A 291 -22.18 1.75 -3.26
CA VAL A 291 -21.61 0.60 -3.97
C VAL A 291 -22.04 -0.69 -3.28
N THR A 292 -22.77 -1.53 -4.02
CA THR A 292 -23.18 -2.86 -3.58
C THR A 292 -22.11 -3.89 -3.93
N SER A 293 -21.64 -4.62 -2.92
CA SER A 293 -20.73 -5.75 -3.07
C SER A 293 -21.43 -7.05 -2.69
N VAL A 294 -21.21 -8.11 -3.47
CA VAL A 294 -21.77 -9.43 -3.23
C VAL A 294 -20.65 -10.38 -2.83
N THR A 295 -20.79 -11.03 -1.68
CA THR A 295 -19.88 -12.07 -1.20
C THR A 295 -20.58 -13.42 -1.25
N ARG A 296 -19.97 -14.39 -1.93
CA ARG A 296 -20.47 -15.75 -2.06
C ARG A 296 -19.63 -16.70 -1.23
N GLN A 297 -20.28 -17.58 -0.48
CA GLN A 297 -19.61 -18.46 0.48
C GLN A 297 -20.26 -19.84 0.54
N ILE A 298 -19.46 -20.85 0.88
CA ILE A 298 -19.96 -22.08 1.50
C ILE A 298 -19.86 -21.90 3.01
N ALA A 299 -21.00 -22.01 3.69
CA ALA A 299 -21.09 -22.07 5.14
C ALA A 299 -20.94 -23.53 5.57
N LEU A 300 -20.03 -23.81 6.51
CA LEU A 300 -19.82 -25.11 7.12
C LEU A 300 -20.05 -24.99 8.63
N ALA A 301 -20.96 -25.76 9.19
CA ALA A 301 -21.22 -25.79 10.63
C ALA A 301 -20.66 -27.06 11.27
N ASP A 302 -19.91 -26.90 12.36
CA ASP A 302 -19.43 -28.02 13.17
C ASP A 302 -20.46 -28.44 14.24
N ARG A 303 -20.14 -29.52 14.97
CA ARG A 303 -21.00 -30.02 16.06
C ARG A 303 -21.15 -29.04 17.24
N ASN A 304 -20.26 -28.05 17.36
CA ASN A 304 -20.33 -27.00 18.38
C ASN A 304 -21.09 -25.76 17.87
N LYS A 305 -21.84 -25.89 16.76
CA LYS A 305 -22.56 -24.81 16.09
C LYS A 305 -21.66 -23.66 15.59
N LYS A 306 -20.35 -23.92 15.44
CA LYS A 306 -19.40 -22.94 14.93
C LYS A 306 -19.37 -22.97 13.42
N PHE A 307 -19.54 -21.80 12.81
CA PHE A 307 -19.50 -21.65 11.37
C PHE A 307 -18.09 -21.34 10.84
N THR A 308 -17.73 -22.02 9.76
CA THR A 308 -16.59 -21.72 8.90
C THR A 308 -17.11 -21.31 7.53
N PHE A 309 -16.72 -20.13 7.07
CA PHE A 309 -17.12 -19.63 5.76
C PHE A 309 -15.96 -19.71 4.76
N ILE A 310 -16.20 -20.37 3.63
CA ILE A 310 -15.26 -20.49 2.50
C ILE A 310 -15.75 -19.58 1.39
N THR A 311 -15.01 -18.52 1.07
CA THR A 311 -15.34 -17.63 -0.05
C THR A 311 -15.09 -18.30 -1.39
N ILE A 312 -16.06 -18.21 -2.29
CA ILE A 312 -16.05 -18.83 -3.63
C ILE A 312 -16.27 -17.76 -4.71
N ALA A 313 -15.91 -18.07 -5.97
CA ALA A 313 -15.94 -17.07 -7.03
C ALA A 313 -17.34 -16.98 -7.69
N SER A 314 -17.99 -18.12 -7.92
CA SER A 314 -19.29 -18.22 -8.58
C SER A 314 -20.27 -19.10 -7.80
N GLU A 315 -21.54 -19.08 -8.21
CA GLU A 315 -22.55 -20.02 -7.72
C GLU A 315 -22.29 -21.44 -8.25
N ASP A 316 -21.78 -21.58 -9.48
CA ASP A 316 -21.41 -22.88 -10.04
C ASP A 316 -20.29 -23.56 -9.23
N ASP A 317 -19.31 -22.79 -8.75
CA ASP A 317 -18.29 -23.29 -7.81
C ASP A 317 -18.96 -23.82 -6.53
N ALA A 318 -20.02 -23.14 -6.05
CA ALA A 318 -20.77 -23.56 -4.87
C ALA A 318 -21.45 -24.90 -5.11
N ARG A 319 -22.17 -25.02 -6.23
CA ARG A 319 -22.89 -26.23 -6.64
C ARG A 319 -21.94 -27.41 -6.75
N ASN A 320 -20.80 -27.23 -7.44
CA ASN A 320 -19.78 -28.26 -7.57
C ASN A 320 -19.22 -28.72 -6.21
N ILE A 321 -18.91 -27.78 -5.31
CA ILE A 321 -18.43 -28.11 -3.95
C ILE A 321 -19.48 -28.90 -3.17
N LEU A 322 -20.74 -28.47 -3.19
CA LEU A 322 -21.82 -29.15 -2.48
C LEU A 322 -22.11 -30.54 -3.07
N SER A 323 -22.01 -30.71 -4.39
CA SER A 323 -22.10 -32.02 -5.04
C SER A 323 -20.99 -32.97 -4.59
N ILE A 324 -19.74 -32.49 -4.50
CA ILE A 324 -18.63 -33.31 -3.98
C ILE A 324 -18.88 -33.72 -2.52
N TYR A 325 -19.45 -32.83 -1.70
CA TYR A 325 -19.85 -33.21 -0.33
C TYR A 325 -20.99 -34.22 -0.31
N ALA A 326 -21.95 -34.13 -1.23
CA ALA A 326 -23.04 -35.09 -1.32
C ALA A 326 -22.51 -36.52 -1.57
N GLU A 327 -21.50 -36.62 -2.43
CA GLU A 327 -20.90 -37.91 -2.82
C GLU A 327 -19.91 -38.44 -1.77
N THR A 328 -19.16 -37.56 -1.11
CA THR A 328 -18.01 -37.98 -0.28
C THR A 328 -18.21 -37.83 1.22
N GLN A 329 -19.24 -37.08 1.65
CA GLN A 329 -19.46 -36.70 3.06
C GLN A 329 -20.92 -36.99 3.48
N PRO A 330 -21.34 -38.26 3.55
CA PRO A 330 -22.72 -38.62 3.87
C PRO A 330 -23.19 -38.08 5.22
N GLN A 331 -22.27 -37.80 6.16
CA GLN A 331 -22.60 -37.21 7.46
C GLN A 331 -22.99 -35.72 7.42
N ILE A 332 -22.76 -35.03 6.31
CA ILE A 332 -23.01 -33.59 6.19
C ILE A 332 -24.40 -33.39 5.58
N VAL A 333 -25.31 -32.75 6.31
CA VAL A 333 -26.58 -32.27 5.77
C VAL A 333 -26.28 -31.16 4.76
N LEU A 334 -26.91 -31.20 3.59
CA LEU A 334 -26.68 -30.22 2.53
C LEU A 334 -27.90 -29.34 2.28
N GLY A 335 -27.64 -28.06 1.97
CA GLY A 335 -28.66 -27.08 1.62
C GLY A 335 -29.15 -26.27 2.83
N PHE A 336 -29.97 -25.27 2.54
CA PHE A 336 -30.51 -24.36 3.53
C PHE A 336 -32.00 -24.14 3.29
N ASN A 337 -32.79 -24.24 4.35
CA ASN A 337 -34.15 -23.72 4.45
C ASN A 337 -34.41 -23.36 5.92
N ASP A 338 -35.49 -22.64 6.18
CA ASP A 338 -35.80 -22.13 7.51
C ASP A 338 -36.05 -23.27 8.52
N ASP A 339 -36.62 -24.38 8.07
CA ASP A 339 -36.86 -25.57 8.90
C ASP A 339 -35.55 -26.24 9.35
N LEU A 340 -34.57 -26.39 8.46
CA LEU A 340 -33.23 -26.90 8.77
C LEU A 340 -32.50 -25.97 9.71
N GLN A 341 -32.62 -24.66 9.52
CA GLN A 341 -32.04 -23.69 10.43
C GLN A 341 -32.69 -23.78 11.82
N LYS A 342 -34.01 -23.89 11.88
CA LYS A 342 -34.74 -24.05 13.14
C LYS A 342 -34.36 -25.35 13.85
N LEU A 343 -34.30 -26.47 13.13
CA LEU A 343 -33.81 -27.75 13.66
C LEU A 343 -32.38 -27.61 14.19
N PHE A 344 -31.48 -26.99 13.44
CA PHE A 344 -30.10 -26.81 13.87
C PHE A 344 -29.97 -25.96 15.16
N MET A 345 -30.79 -24.90 15.28
CA MET A 345 -30.74 -23.99 16.42
C MET A 345 -31.45 -24.56 17.65
N GLU A 346 -32.68 -25.05 17.49
CA GLU A 346 -33.60 -25.39 18.57
C GLU A 346 -33.66 -26.89 18.85
N ASN A 347 -33.51 -27.76 17.84
CA ASN A 347 -33.61 -29.21 17.99
C ASN A 347 -32.41 -29.95 17.37
N PHE A 348 -31.24 -29.66 17.92
CA PHE A 348 -29.96 -30.09 17.36
C PHE A 348 -29.81 -31.61 17.26
N GLU A 349 -30.33 -32.37 18.22
CA GLU A 349 -30.29 -33.84 18.17
C GLU A 349 -31.10 -34.38 16.98
N GLN A 350 -32.27 -33.81 16.71
CA GLN A 350 -33.06 -34.18 15.53
C GLN A 350 -32.32 -33.83 14.23
N PHE A 351 -31.61 -32.69 14.20
CA PHE A 351 -30.77 -32.32 13.06
C PHE A 351 -29.67 -33.36 12.78
N LEU A 352 -29.01 -33.88 13.84
CA LEU A 352 -27.96 -34.89 13.71
C LEU A 352 -28.45 -36.23 13.13
N MET A 353 -29.74 -36.52 13.24
CA MET A 353 -30.33 -37.77 12.72
C MET A 353 -30.67 -37.71 11.23
N LEU A 354 -30.78 -36.53 10.63
CA LEU A 354 -31.21 -36.34 9.24
C LEU A 354 -30.40 -37.14 8.21
N PRO A 355 -29.05 -37.24 8.30
CA PRO A 355 -28.28 -38.03 7.35
C PRO A 355 -28.62 -39.53 7.38
N TYR A 356 -28.97 -40.06 8.55
CA TYR A 356 -29.24 -41.49 8.75
C TYR A 356 -30.66 -41.88 8.32
N GLN A 357 -31.62 -40.95 8.43
CA GLN A 357 -33.00 -41.19 8.01
C GLN A 357 -33.12 -41.39 6.49
N LYS A 358 -32.32 -40.65 5.70
CA LYS A 358 -32.28 -40.81 4.23
C LYS A 358 -31.69 -42.16 3.80
N ALA A 359 -30.67 -42.65 4.51
CA ALA A 359 -30.05 -43.95 4.22
C ALA A 359 -31.02 -45.12 4.48
N SER A 360 -31.81 -45.06 5.55
CA SER A 360 -32.79 -46.10 5.88
C SER A 360 -33.95 -46.19 4.87
N SER A 361 -34.39 -45.08 4.29
CA SER A 361 -35.44 -45.08 3.26
C SER A 361 -34.98 -45.63 1.90
N GLU A 362 -33.68 -45.55 1.58
CA GLU A 362 -33.10 -46.10 0.35
C GLU A 362 -32.81 -47.61 0.45
N GLU A 363 -32.51 -48.13 1.64
CA GLU A 363 -32.35 -49.58 1.88
C GLU A 363 -33.69 -50.35 1.90
N GLU A 364 -34.79 -49.71 2.28
CA GLU A 364 -36.14 -50.32 2.29
C GLU A 364 -36.80 -50.42 0.90
N THR A 365 -36.19 -49.88 -0.16
CA THR A 365 -36.78 -49.86 -1.54
C THR A 365 -36.10 -50.79 -2.55
N ALA A 366 -35.22 -51.71 -2.11
CA ALA A 366 -34.71 -52.78 -2.98
C ALA A 366 -35.80 -53.86 -3.23
N PRO A 367 -36.13 -54.21 -4.49
CA PRO A 367 -37.39 -54.91 -4.80
C PRO A 367 -37.32 -56.41 -4.52
N SER A 368 -38.27 -56.92 -3.72
CA SER A 368 -38.71 -58.31 -3.78
C SER A 368 -39.57 -58.53 -5.04
N LYS A 369 -39.24 -59.58 -5.79
CA LYS A 369 -39.82 -59.99 -7.09
C LYS A 369 -41.33 -60.29 -7.05
N GLU A 370 -41.97 -60.04 -8.20
CA GLU A 370 -43.23 -60.63 -8.75
C GLU A 370 -44.54 -60.27 -7.99
N GLN A 371 -45.62 -59.74 -8.59
CA GLN A 371 -46.23 -59.96 -9.92
C GLN A 371 -46.99 -58.72 -10.46
N VAL A 372 -47.16 -58.67 -11.79
CA VAL A 372 -48.02 -57.82 -12.66
C VAL A 372 -49.09 -58.78 -13.28
N PRO A 373 -50.29 -58.41 -13.83
CA PRO A 373 -50.86 -57.13 -14.32
C PRO A 373 -52.26 -56.79 -13.70
N GLU A 374 -52.98 -55.68 -13.98
CA GLU A 374 -53.48 -55.23 -15.29
C GLU A 374 -54.11 -53.80 -15.25
N GLU A 375 -53.92 -53.09 -16.37
CA GLU A 375 -54.49 -51.89 -16.99
C GLU A 375 -55.61 -51.02 -16.35
N GLN A 376 -55.46 -49.68 -16.42
CA GLN A 376 -56.12 -48.83 -17.44
C GLN A 376 -55.73 -47.33 -17.35
N GLU A 377 -55.28 -46.80 -18.49
CA GLU A 377 -55.22 -45.39 -18.95
C GLU A 377 -56.58 -44.68 -18.75
N SER A 378 -56.77 -43.36 -18.70
CA SER A 378 -56.01 -42.13 -18.89
C SER A 378 -57.01 -40.98 -18.65
N GLU A 379 -56.63 -39.85 -18.06
CA GLU A 379 -57.01 -38.55 -18.63
C GLU A 379 -56.23 -37.39 -18.01
N VAL A 380 -55.62 -36.59 -18.89
CA VAL A 380 -54.85 -35.40 -18.63
C VAL A 380 -55.79 -34.21 -18.43
N ARG A 381 -55.59 -33.42 -17.36
CA ARG A 381 -55.97 -32.00 -17.31
C ARG A 381 -54.93 -31.18 -16.57
N VAL A 382 -54.26 -30.30 -17.32
CA VAL A 382 -53.60 -29.06 -16.87
C VAL A 382 -54.68 -27.97 -16.88
N PRO A 383 -54.84 -27.13 -15.84
CA PRO A 383 -54.07 -25.88 -15.69
C PRO A 383 -53.82 -25.52 -14.20
N GLU A 384 -53.12 -24.50 -13.75
CA GLU A 384 -52.61 -23.25 -14.30
C GLU A 384 -51.57 -22.72 -13.29
N GLU A 385 -50.68 -21.87 -13.78
CA GLU A 385 -49.57 -21.21 -13.10
C GLU A 385 -50.04 -20.19 -12.04
N GLN A 386 -49.62 -20.34 -10.78
CA GLN A 386 -49.52 -19.23 -9.82
C GLN A 386 -48.33 -19.43 -8.88
N ALA A 387 -47.34 -18.54 -9.00
CA ALA A 387 -46.28 -18.34 -8.03
C ALA A 387 -46.80 -17.53 -6.82
N PRO A 388 -46.39 -17.83 -5.57
CA PRO A 388 -46.50 -16.86 -4.49
C PRO A 388 -45.17 -16.10 -4.30
N GLU A 389 -45.33 -14.78 -4.21
CA GLU A 389 -44.32 -13.80 -3.83
C GLU A 389 -43.67 -14.14 -2.48
N GLY A 390 -42.34 -14.01 -2.45
CA GLY A 390 -41.53 -14.23 -1.26
C GLY A 390 -41.74 -13.16 -0.19
N TYR A 391 -42.06 -13.61 1.01
CA TYR A 391 -42.01 -12.83 2.24
C TYR A 391 -40.56 -12.82 2.77
N ILE A 392 -40.04 -11.64 3.09
CA ILE A 392 -38.71 -11.45 3.70
C ILE A 392 -38.92 -11.00 5.15
N PRO A 393 -38.40 -11.70 6.16
CA PRO A 393 -38.17 -11.09 7.47
C PRO A 393 -36.75 -10.49 7.57
N GLU A 394 -36.73 -9.26 8.03
CA GLU A 394 -35.57 -8.42 8.34
C GLU A 394 -34.67 -9.00 9.44
N GLU A 395 -33.36 -8.77 9.23
CA GLU A 395 -32.35 -8.39 10.23
C GLU A 395 -32.23 -9.19 11.55
N TYR A 396 -31.17 -10.02 11.62
CA TYR A 396 -30.48 -10.29 12.88
C TYR A 396 -29.11 -9.59 12.85
N VAL A 397 -28.97 -8.54 13.66
CA VAL A 397 -27.73 -7.84 13.95
C VAL A 397 -27.06 -8.53 15.14
N PRO A 398 -25.86 -9.12 15.01
CA PRO A 398 -25.09 -9.51 16.19
C PRO A 398 -24.42 -8.28 16.79
N GLU A 399 -24.58 -8.14 18.10
CA GLU A 399 -24.08 -7.08 18.96
C GLU A 399 -22.57 -6.80 18.80
N GLU A 400 -22.27 -5.51 18.95
CA GLU A 400 -21.00 -4.80 19.14
C GLU A 400 -19.69 -5.60 19.20
N TYR A 401 -18.86 -5.35 18.19
CA TYR A 401 -17.41 -5.45 18.30
C TYR A 401 -16.85 -4.13 18.87
N VAL A 402 -16.44 -4.14 20.14
CA VAL A 402 -15.66 -3.07 20.76
C VAL A 402 -14.18 -3.25 20.35
N PRO A 403 -13.53 -2.29 19.67
CA PRO A 403 -12.12 -2.39 19.35
C PRO A 403 -11.25 -2.07 20.58
N GLU A 404 -10.28 -2.95 20.89
CA GLU A 404 -9.19 -2.67 21.82
C GLU A 404 -8.42 -1.41 21.39
N THR A 405 -8.50 -0.37 22.22
CA THR A 405 -7.64 0.81 22.13
C THR A 405 -6.28 0.49 22.73
N TYR A 406 -5.21 0.77 21.98
CA TYR A 406 -3.85 0.79 22.50
C TYR A 406 -3.69 1.99 23.41
N ASP A 407 -3.60 1.76 24.71
CA ASP A 407 -3.27 2.80 25.68
C ASP A 407 -1.74 2.83 25.89
N THR A 408 -1.11 3.83 25.29
CA THR A 408 0.26 4.24 25.61
C THR A 408 0.23 5.11 26.87
N ALA A 409 0.37 4.50 28.04
CA ALA A 409 0.60 5.23 29.28
C ALA A 409 2.08 5.66 29.38
N GLY A 410 2.34 6.94 29.08
CA GLY A 410 3.51 7.66 29.57
C GLY A 410 3.41 7.83 31.09
N LYS A 411 4.47 7.44 31.80
CA LYS A 411 4.68 7.81 33.20
C LYS A 411 5.35 9.19 33.25
N THR A 412 4.59 10.20 33.66
CA THR A 412 5.12 11.37 34.36
C THR A 412 4.73 11.23 35.83
N THR A 413 5.73 11.05 36.68
CA THR A 413 5.61 11.20 38.14
C THR A 413 6.32 12.48 38.53
N ASP A 414 5.57 13.50 38.90
CA ASP A 414 6.04 14.57 39.79
C ASP A 414 5.40 14.34 41.16
N ASN A 415 6.26 14.37 42.19
CA ASN A 415 6.00 14.84 43.56
C ASN A 415 7.27 14.67 44.39
N ASN A 416 8.21 15.62 44.27
CA ASN A 416 8.91 16.36 45.34
C ASN A 416 10.12 17.12 44.80
#